data_AF-A0A3M1N918-F1
#
_entry.id   AF-A0A3M1N918-F1
#
_cell.length_a   1.000
_cell.length_b   1.000
_cell.length_c   1.000
_cell.angle_alpha   90.00
_cell.angle_beta   90.00
_cell.angle_gamma   90.00
#
_symmetry.space_group_name_H-M   'P 1'
#
loop_
_entity.id
_entity.type
_entity.pdbx_description
1 polymer ?
#
loop_
_entity_poly.entity_id
_entity_poly.type
_entity_poly.pdbx_seq_one_letter_code
_entity_poly.pdbx_strand_id
1 'polypeptide(L)'
;MLPLRDVNPSTTAPILTGILIAVNVGVFWHYSDPELLQEAIYTLGYIPAEGFTLKKALTSMFMHGGWLHLLFNMWTLWVFGDNIEEALGKVGYALLYVGS
;
A
#
# COMPACT_ATOMS: atom_id res chain seq x y z
N MET A 1 6.87 -18.45 11.94
CA MET A 1 5.44 -18.37 12.32
C MET A 1 4.76 -17.43 11.34
N LEU A 2 3.70 -17.86 10.64
CA LEU A 2 2.90 -16.96 9.81
C LEU A 2 2.01 -16.13 10.74
N PRO A 3 2.10 -14.79 10.73
CA PRO A 3 1.30 -13.97 11.62
C PRO A 3 -0.14 -13.93 11.11
N LEU A 4 -1.03 -14.70 11.75
CA LEU A 4 -2.46 -14.81 11.41
C LEU A 4 -3.31 -13.70 12.03
N ARG A 5 -2.83 -13.14 13.14
CA ARG A 5 -3.48 -12.09 13.92
C ARG A 5 -2.44 -11.39 14.77
N ASP A 6 -2.71 -10.15 15.11
CA ASP A 6 -2.00 -9.42 16.15
C ASP A 6 -2.26 -10.02 17.55
N VAL A 7 -1.31 -9.83 18.46
CA VAL A 7 -1.46 -10.18 19.88
C VAL A 7 -1.92 -8.99 20.72
N ASN A 8 -1.89 -7.78 20.15
CA ASN A 8 -2.23 -6.54 20.82
C ASN A 8 -3.42 -5.88 20.13
N PRO A 9 -4.66 -6.32 20.40
CA PRO A 9 -5.83 -5.82 19.68
C PRO A 9 -5.96 -4.29 19.83
N SER A 10 -6.08 -3.58 18.71
CA SER A 10 -6.27 -2.13 18.70
C SER A 10 -7.58 -1.74 19.40
N THR A 11 -7.55 -0.65 20.16
CA THR A 11 -8.74 -0.06 20.81
C THR A 11 -9.45 0.96 19.92
N THR A 12 -8.87 1.29 18.77
CA THR A 12 -9.40 2.27 17.82
C THR A 12 -9.66 1.64 16.45
N ALA A 13 -10.66 2.16 15.74
CA ALA A 13 -10.91 1.72 14.37
C ALA A 13 -9.73 2.13 13.46
N PRO A 14 -9.12 1.20 12.71
CA PRO A 14 -7.97 1.47 11.86
C PRO A 14 -8.40 2.07 10.52
N ILE A 15 -8.89 3.31 10.57
CA ILE A 15 -9.52 3.98 9.43
C ILE A 15 -8.51 4.20 8.30
N LEU A 16 -7.32 4.69 8.60
CA LEU A 16 -6.32 4.96 7.56
C LEU A 16 -5.81 3.66 6.95
N THR A 17 -5.59 2.62 7.77
CA THR A 17 -5.26 1.28 7.29
C THR A 17 -6.32 0.76 6.31
N GLY A 18 -7.60 0.87 6.66
CA GLY A 18 -8.71 0.47 5.79
C GLY A 18 -8.75 1.27 4.48
N ILE A 19 -8.51 2.58 4.53
CA ILE A 19 -8.42 3.44 3.35
C ILE A 19 -7.27 3.00 2.45
N LEU A 20 -6.07 2.79 3.01
CA LEU A 20 -4.90 2.34 2.24
C LEU A 20 -5.17 0.99 1.57
N ILE A 21 -5.79 0.04 2.26
CA ILE A 21 -6.18 -1.24 1.68
C ILE A 21 -7.17 -1.02 0.52
N ALA A 22 -8.22 -0.23 0.73
CA ALA A 22 -9.22 0.05 -0.30
C ALA A 22 -8.61 0.71 -1.55
N VAL A 23 -7.70 1.68 -1.36
CA VAL A 23 -6.99 2.35 -2.46
C VAL A 23 -6.10 1.35 -3.22
N ASN A 24 -5.30 0.54 -2.52
CA ASN A 24 -4.43 -0.44 -3.16
C ASN A 24 -5.24 -1.49 -3.97
N VAL A 25 -6.32 -2.00 -3.40
CA VAL A 25 -7.22 -2.93 -4.10
C VAL A 25 -7.89 -2.25 -5.30
N GLY A 26 -8.34 -1.01 -5.15
CA GLY A 26 -8.96 -0.24 -6.25
C GLY A 26 -8.00 0.02 -7.41
N VAL A 27 -6.75 0.42 -7.11
CA VAL A 27 -5.70 0.64 -8.12
C VAL A 27 -5.36 -0.67 -8.82
N PHE A 28 -5.16 -1.76 -8.08
CA PHE A 28 -4.89 -3.06 -8.67
C PHE A 28 -6.04 -3.55 -9.57
N TRP A 29 -7.29 -3.36 -9.13
CA TRP A 29 -8.46 -3.73 -9.92
C TRP A 29 -8.57 -2.91 -11.21
N HIS A 30 -8.30 -1.60 -11.12
CA HIS A 30 -8.30 -0.71 -12.29
C HIS A 30 -7.26 -1.11 -13.34
N TYR A 31 -6.06 -1.52 -12.91
CA TYR A 31 -4.99 -2.00 -13.78
C TYR A 31 -4.90 -3.53 -13.82
N SER A 32 -6.03 -4.23 -13.74
CA SER A 32 -6.06 -5.69 -13.84
C SER A 32 -5.92 -6.20 -15.28
N ASP A 33 -6.21 -5.34 -16.26
CA ASP A 33 -5.94 -5.60 -17.67
C ASP A 33 -4.43 -5.53 -17.95
N PRO A 34 -3.83 -6.54 -18.63
CA PRO A 34 -2.39 -6.57 -18.86
C PRO A 34 -1.84 -5.42 -19.70
N GLU A 35 -2.59 -4.91 -20.68
CA GLU A 35 -2.14 -3.80 -21.53
C GLU A 35 -2.15 -2.48 -20.74
N LEU A 36 -3.24 -2.23 -19.99
CA LEU A 36 -3.33 -1.09 -19.09
C LEU A 36 -2.27 -1.14 -17.98
N LEU A 37 -1.99 -2.33 -17.43
CA LEU A 37 -0.94 -2.51 -16.43
C LEU A 37 0.43 -2.16 -17.02
N GLN A 38 0.72 -2.62 -18.23
CA GLN A 38 1.99 -2.33 -18.89
C GLN A 38 2.18 -0.83 -19.09
N GLU A 39 1.15 -0.13 -19.59
CA GLU A 39 1.18 1.33 -19.72
C GLU A 39 1.37 2.03 -18.36
N ALA A 40 0.65 1.58 -17.34
CA ALA A 40 0.73 2.13 -15.98
C ALA A 40 2.13 1.97 -15.36
N ILE A 41 2.82 0.86 -15.63
CA ILE A 41 4.20 0.67 -15.17
C ILE A 41 5.12 1.75 -15.74
N TYR A 42 5.01 2.09 -17.03
CA TYR A 42 5.87 3.11 -17.64
C TYR A 42 5.48 4.54 -17.26
N THR A 43 4.20 4.80 -16.99
CA THR A 43 3.70 6.16 -16.71
C THR A 43 3.64 6.51 -15.22
N LEU A 44 3.40 5.53 -14.36
CA LEU A 44 3.21 5.68 -12.91
C LEU A 44 4.25 4.94 -12.07
N GLY A 45 4.95 3.97 -12.63
CA GLY A 45 6.05 3.28 -11.95
C GLY A 45 7.31 4.14 -11.83
N TYR A 46 8.06 3.94 -10.76
CA TYR A 46 9.36 4.56 -10.56
C TYR A 46 10.44 3.79 -11.33
N ILE A 47 11.00 4.42 -12.37
CA ILE A 47 12.05 3.85 -13.23
C ILE A 47 13.34 4.66 -12.99
N PRO A 48 14.35 4.10 -12.29
CA PRO A 48 15.55 4.86 -11.91
C PRO A 48 16.29 5.53 -13.07
N ALA A 49 16.27 4.91 -14.25
CA ALA A 49 16.91 5.45 -15.45
C ALA A 49 16.29 6.77 -15.96
N GLU A 50 15.04 7.07 -15.59
CA GLU A 50 14.36 8.32 -15.97
C GLU A 50 14.57 9.46 -14.96
N GLY A 51 15.30 9.19 -13.86
CA GLY A 51 15.52 10.14 -12.78
C GLY A 51 14.35 10.25 -11.80
N PHE A 52 14.56 11.01 -10.74
CA PHE A 52 13.57 11.14 -9.67
C PHE A 52 12.42 12.06 -10.08
N THR A 53 11.19 11.59 -9.90
CA THR A 53 10.00 12.43 -9.89
C THR A 53 9.13 12.08 -8.69
N LEU A 54 8.66 13.09 -7.96
CA LEU A 54 7.79 12.88 -6.81
C LEU A 54 6.51 12.14 -7.20
N LYS A 55 5.95 12.45 -8.38
CA LYS A 55 4.77 11.77 -8.91
C LYS A 55 4.99 10.26 -8.99
N LYS A 56 6.02 9.80 -9.71
CA LYS A 56 6.29 8.37 -9.89
C LYS A 56 6.70 7.68 -8.59
N ALA A 57 7.43 8.37 -7.72
CA ALA A 57 7.74 7.86 -6.38
C ALA A 57 6.46 7.53 -5.61
N LEU A 58 5.52 8.49 -5.53
CA LEU A 58 4.25 8.30 -4.83
C LEU A 58 3.32 7.29 -5.51
N THR A 59 3.15 7.37 -6.83
CA THR A 59 2.21 6.49 -7.54
C THR A 59 2.69 5.04 -7.57
N SER A 60 4.01 4.82 -7.59
CA SER A 60 4.58 3.47 -7.56
C SER A 60 4.25 2.69 -6.29
N MET A 61 4.00 3.38 -5.17
CA MET A 61 3.67 2.76 -3.88
C MET A 61 2.37 1.95 -3.89
N PHE A 62 1.48 2.21 -4.85
CA PHE A 62 0.17 1.55 -4.96
C PHE A 62 0.12 0.49 -6.08
N MET A 63 1.19 0.35 -6.86
CA MET A 63 1.26 -0.56 -7.99
C MET A 63 1.60 -1.98 -7.54
N HIS A 64 0.86 -2.98 -8.03
CA HIS A 64 1.07 -4.38 -7.68
C HIS A 64 1.14 -5.25 -8.94
N GLY A 65 2.23 -6.00 -9.11
CA GLY A 65 2.48 -6.86 -10.28
C GLY A 65 1.75 -8.21 -10.30
N GLY A 66 0.80 -8.46 -9.39
CA GLY A 66 0.01 -9.68 -9.39
C GLY A 66 -0.73 -9.96 -8.08
N TRP A 67 -1.64 -10.93 -8.12
CA TRP A 67 -2.51 -11.29 -7.00
C TRP A 67 -1.75 -11.66 -5.73
N LEU A 68 -0.72 -12.50 -5.83
CA LEU A 68 0.05 -12.92 -4.67
C LEU A 68 0.75 -11.72 -4.01
N HIS A 69 1.30 -10.82 -4.82
CA HIS A 69 1.95 -9.61 -4.34
C HIS A 69 0.94 -8.68 -3.64
N LEU A 70 -0.25 -8.47 -4.21
CA LEU A 70 -1.32 -7.71 -3.55
C LEU A 70 -1.74 -8.35 -2.22
N LEU A 71 -2.02 -9.65 -2.22
CA LEU A 71 -2.54 -10.36 -1.05
C LEU A 71 -1.55 -10.27 0.13
N PHE A 72 -0.25 -10.46 -0.10
CA PHE A 72 0.74 -10.35 0.97
C PHE A 72 0.90 -8.91 1.50
N ASN A 73 0.79 -7.89 0.64
CA ASN A 73 0.83 -6.50 1.10
C ASN A 73 -0.40 -6.15 1.93
N MET A 74 -1.60 -6.51 1.46
CA MET A 74 -2.84 -6.21 2.18
C MET A 74 -2.93 -6.99 3.50
N TRP A 75 -2.44 -8.23 3.51
CA TRP A 75 -2.28 -9.02 4.73
C TRP A 75 -1.36 -8.31 5.74
N THR A 76 -0.21 -7.82 5.29
CA THR A 76 0.74 -7.10 6.14
C THR A 76 0.16 -5.80 6.68
N LEU A 77 -0.51 -5.02 5.82
CA LEU A 77 -1.21 -3.80 6.26
C LEU A 77 -2.31 -4.13 7.27
N TRP A 78 -3.08 -5.19 7.07
CA TRP A 78 -4.14 -5.58 7.99
C TRP A 78 -3.63 -6.07 9.34
N VAL A 79 -2.55 -6.85 9.35
CA VAL A 79 -2.01 -7.46 10.57
C VAL A 79 -1.21 -6.47 11.43
N PHE A 80 -0.60 -5.43 10.83
CA PHE A 80 0.27 -4.49 11.55
C PHE A 80 -0.20 -3.04 11.51
N GLY A 81 -1.00 -2.66 10.51
CA GLY A 81 -1.35 -1.26 10.26
C GLY A 81 -2.22 -0.65 11.36
N ASP A 82 -3.11 -1.42 11.98
CA ASP A 82 -3.96 -0.95 13.07
C ASP A 82 -3.16 -0.59 14.33
N ASN A 83 -2.18 -1.41 14.72
CA ASN A 83 -1.27 -1.12 15.81
C ASN A 83 -0.40 0.11 15.54
N ILE A 84 0.08 0.26 14.29
CA ILE A 84 0.90 1.41 13.89
C ILE A 84 0.05 2.69 13.88
N GLU A 85 -1.17 2.63 13.36
CA GLU A 85 -2.11 3.75 13.34
C GLU A 85 -2.49 4.18 14.75
N GLU A 86 -2.69 3.24 15.68
CA GLU A 86 -2.97 3.52 17.09
C GLU A 86 -1.75 4.15 17.78
N ALA A 87 -0.55 3.63 17.54
CA ALA A 87 0.68 4.10 18.18
C ALA A 87 1.12 5.50 17.70
N LEU A 88 0.96 5.80 16.41
CA LEU A 88 1.45 7.04 15.79
C LEU A 88 0.34 8.07 15.54
N GLY A 89 -0.92 7.66 15.65
CA GLY A 89 -2.05 8.42 15.12
C GLY A 89 -2.04 8.46 13.59
N LYS A 90 -3.15 8.93 13.01
CA LYS A 90 -3.38 8.94 11.55
C LYS A 90 -2.33 9.74 10.78
N VAL A 91 -1.93 10.91 11.31
CA VAL A 91 -0.95 11.79 10.64
C VAL A 91 0.44 11.16 10.68
N GLY A 92 0.86 10.64 11.84
CA GLY A 92 2.16 9.97 11.97
C GLY A 92 2.24 8.72 11.09
N TYR A 93 1.16 7.94 11.04
CA TYR A 93 1.09 6.77 10.16
C TYR A 93 1.13 7.16 8.67
N ALA A 94 0.41 8.22 8.25
CA ALA A 94 0.47 8.70 6.87
C ALA A 94 1.87 9.17 6.46
N LEU A 95 2.57 9.89 7.35
CA LEU A 95 3.95 10.32 7.12
C LEU A 95 4.92 9.15 7.05
N LEU A 96 4.76 8.17 7.94
CA LEU A 96 5.54 6.94 7.89
C LEU A 96 5.31 6.21 6.56
N TYR A 97 4.06 6.05 6.14
CA TYR A 97 3.70 5.37 4.89
C TYR A 97 4.34 6.08 3.69
N VAL A 98 4.23 7.40 3.58
CA VAL A 98 4.80 8.17 2.46
C VAL A 98 6.33 8.26 2.52
N GLY A 99 6.91 8.17 3.72
CA GLY A 99 8.36 8.30 3.94
C GLY A 99 9.14 6.98 3.85
N SER A 100 8.46 5.84 3.73
CA SER A 100 9.05 4.50 3.56
C SER A 100 9.10 4.06 2.10
#